data_AF-A0A7K4BJ74-F1
#
_entry.id   AF-A0A7K4BJ74-F1
#
_cell.length_a   1.000
_cell.length_b   1.000
_cell.length_c   1.000
_cell.angle_alpha   90.00
_cell.angle_beta   90.00
_cell.angle_gamma   90.00
#
_symmetry.space_group_name_H-M   'P 1'
#
loop_
_entity.id
_entity.type
_entity.pdbx_description
1 polymer ?
#
loop_
_entity_poly.entity_id
_entity_poly.type
_entity_poly.pdbx_seq_one_letter_code
_entity_poly.pdbx_strand_id
1 'polypeptide(L)'
;MIISYKYQAYPDATTEARLDVALDTCRWLYNALLEECNTARENGSPLTMRETQARIVTLKEENPFLKDVYSKVLQMVNYTLWGNIRALS
;
A
#
# COMPACT_ATOMS: atom_id res chain seq x y z
N MET A 1 2.11 -40.95 -14.12
CA MET A 1 1.87 -40.48 -12.74
C MET A 1 2.65 -39.20 -12.55
N ILE A 2 1.99 -38.05 -12.40
CA ILE A 2 2.69 -36.77 -12.19
C ILE A 2 2.90 -36.63 -10.68
N ILE A 3 4.17 -36.52 -10.26
CA ILE A 3 4.54 -36.29 -8.87
C ILE A 3 4.64 -34.78 -8.67
N SER A 4 3.84 -34.23 -7.77
CA SER A 4 3.91 -32.81 -7.40
C SER A 4 4.69 -32.67 -6.09
N TYR A 5 5.63 -31.73 -6.07
CA TYR A 5 6.45 -31.44 -4.90
C TYR A 5 6.03 -30.11 -4.26
N LYS A 6 5.98 -30.07 -2.93
CA LYS A 6 5.73 -28.85 -2.16
C LYS A 6 7.01 -28.48 -1.42
N TYR A 7 7.52 -27.28 -1.69
CA TYR A 7 8.67 -26.72 -1.00
C TYR A 7 8.25 -25.47 -0.25
N GLN A 8 8.80 -25.26 0.94
CA GLN A 8 8.68 -24.00 1.64
C GLN A 8 9.73 -23.04 1.08
N ALA A 9 9.28 -21.86 0.63
CA ALA A 9 10.18 -20.80 0.23
C ALA A 9 10.72 -20.12 1.49
N TYR A 10 12.03 -20.21 1.71
CA TYR A 10 12.73 -19.43 2.70
C TYR A 10 13.47 -18.31 1.97
N PRO A 11 13.13 -17.04 2.20
CA PRO A 11 13.91 -15.94 1.64
C PRO A 11 15.32 -15.97 2.23
N ASP A 12 16.32 -15.60 1.42
CA ASP A 12 17.63 -15.25 1.95
C ASP A 12 17.55 -13.91 2.69
N ALA A 13 18.59 -13.59 3.47
CA ALA A 13 18.65 -12.37 4.28
C ALA A 13 18.47 -11.07 3.46
N THR A 14 18.89 -11.04 2.19
CA THR A 14 18.70 -9.87 1.32
C THR A 14 17.24 -9.73 0.91
N THR A 15 16.59 -10.85 0.59
CA THR A 15 15.18 -10.87 0.25
C THR A 15 14.31 -10.49 1.45
N GLU A 16 14.63 -10.99 2.65
CA GLU A 16 13.95 -10.64 3.89
C GLU A 16 14.03 -9.14 4.18
N ALA A 17 15.23 -8.55 4.14
CA ALA A 17 15.39 -7.11 4.34
C ALA A 17 14.60 -6.26 3.32
N ARG A 18 14.50 -6.70 2.06
CA ARG A 18 13.68 -6.02 1.03
C ARG A 18 12.19 -6.12 1.33
N LEU A 19 11.73 -7.25 1.86
CA LEU A 19 10.33 -7.43 2.25
C LEU A 19 9.99 -6.51 3.44
N ASP A 20 10.87 -6.39 4.43
CA ASP A 20 10.67 -5.49 5.56
C ASP A 20 10.55 -4.03 5.12
N VAL A 21 11.45 -3.58 4.25
CA VAL A 21 11.39 -2.22 3.66
C VAL A 21 10.08 -2.02 2.90
N ALA A 22 9.64 -3.02 2.12
CA ALA A 22 8.38 -2.93 1.40
C ALA A 22 7.17 -2.87 2.35
N LEU A 23 7.16 -3.64 3.44
CA LEU A 23 6.12 -3.62 4.46
C LEU A 23 6.05 -2.26 5.16
N ASP A 24 7.20 -1.71 5.53
CA ASP A 24 7.28 -0.38 6.14
C ASP A 24 6.81 0.72 5.20
N THR A 25 7.18 0.63 3.93
CA THR A 25 6.71 1.54 2.89
C THR A 25 5.19 1.47 2.72
N CYS A 26 4.62 0.26 2.74
CA CYS A 26 3.16 0.06 2.67
C CYS A 26 2.44 0.61 3.90
N ARG A 27 3.00 0.38 5.10
CA ARG A 27 2.48 0.91 6.37
C ARG A 27 2.46 2.44 6.36
N TRP A 28 3.55 3.06 5.90
CA TRP A 28 3.63 4.50 5.76
C TRP A 28 2.56 5.02 4.78
N LEU A 29 2.46 4.43 3.59
CA LEU A 29 1.49 4.88 2.58
C LEU A 29 0.05 4.76 3.08
N TYR A 30 -0.28 3.67 3.77
CA TYR A 30 -1.61 3.48 4.34
C TYR A 30 -1.98 4.61 5.30
N ASN A 31 -1.08 4.94 6.24
CA ASN A 31 -1.32 5.97 7.23
C ASN A 31 -1.40 7.36 6.62
N ALA A 32 -0.53 7.68 5.65
CA ALA A 32 -0.56 8.95 4.94
C ALA A 32 -1.89 9.16 4.20
N LEU A 33 -2.35 8.15 3.45
CA LEU A 33 -3.65 8.24 2.76
C LEU A 33 -4.83 8.29 3.73
N LEU A 34 -4.76 7.58 4.87
CA LEU A 34 -5.79 7.63 5.90
C LEU A 34 -5.88 9.03 6.53
N GLU A 35 -4.75 9.65 6.84
CA GLU A 35 -4.68 11.02 7.36
C GLU A 35 -5.28 12.03 6.39
N GLU A 36 -4.94 11.94 5.09
CA GLU A 36 -5.53 12.78 4.05
C GLU A 36 -7.05 12.58 3.96
N CYS A 37 -7.52 11.34 3.97
CA CYS A 37 -8.96 11.02 3.96
C CYS A 37 -9.70 11.60 5.17
N ASN A 38 -9.14 11.47 6.37
CA ASN A 38 -9.74 11.99 7.60
C ASN A 38 -9.79 13.52 7.57
N THR A 39 -8.69 14.17 7.21
CA THR A 39 -8.61 15.63 7.08
C THR A 39 -9.63 16.16 6.06
N ALA A 40 -9.73 15.51 4.90
CA ALA A 40 -10.66 15.90 3.85
C ALA A 40 -12.14 15.73 4.29
N ARG A 41 -12.43 14.66 5.04
CA ARG A 41 -13.75 14.43 5.64
C ARG A 41 -14.10 15.49 6.68
N GLU A 42 -13.18 15.86 7.56
CA GLU A 42 -13.36 16.92 8.56
C GLU A 42 -13.62 18.28 7.92
N ASN A 43 -12.95 18.56 6.80
CA ASN A 43 -13.13 19.77 6.00
C ASN A 43 -14.40 19.75 5.12
N GLY A 44 -15.23 18.70 5.20
CA GLY A 44 -16.48 18.57 4.44
C GLY A 44 -16.31 18.21 2.96
N SER A 45 -15.11 17.80 2.54
CA SER A 45 -14.79 17.38 1.18
C SER A 45 -14.20 15.96 1.19
N PRO A 46 -15.01 14.92 1.43
CA PRO A 46 -14.50 13.55 1.53
C PRO A 46 -13.89 13.11 0.19
N LEU A 47 -12.67 12.57 0.25
CA LEU A 47 -12.00 12.01 -0.90
C LEU A 47 -12.70 10.74 -1.39
N THR A 48 -12.43 10.37 -2.63
CA THR A 48 -12.83 9.12 -3.25
C THR A 48 -11.63 8.20 -3.46
N MET A 49 -11.90 6.91 -3.64
CA MET A 49 -10.87 5.91 -3.94
C MET A 49 -10.04 6.23 -5.18
N ARG A 50 -10.63 6.88 -6.18
CA ARG A 50 -9.93 7.27 -7.41
C ARG A 50 -8.98 8.43 -7.17
N GLU A 51 -9.38 9.39 -6.32
CA GLU A 51 -8.53 10.53 -5.96
C GLU A 51 -7.33 10.08 -5.14
N THR A 52 -7.52 9.23 -4.12
CA THR A 52 -6.38 8.66 -3.37
C THR A 52 -5.50 7.78 -4.25
N GLN A 53 -6.07 7.10 -5.25
CA GLN A 53 -5.29 6.34 -6.22
C GLN A 53 -4.40 7.23 -7.11
N ALA A 54 -4.93 8.37 -7.57
CA ALA A 54 -4.18 9.37 -8.31
C ALA A 54 -3.12 10.05 -7.44
N ARG A 55 -3.44 10.31 -6.17
CA ARG A 55 -2.53 10.87 -5.17
C ARG A 55 -1.25 10.06 -4.98
N ILE A 56 -1.30 8.74 -5.12
CA ILE A 56 -0.08 7.91 -5.05
C ILE A 56 0.96 8.33 -6.10
N VAL A 57 0.52 8.80 -7.28
CA VAL A 57 1.44 9.25 -8.33
C VAL A 57 2.22 10.49 -7.87
N THR A 58 1.54 11.46 -7.26
CA THR A 58 2.20 12.66 -6.74
C THR A 58 3.03 12.37 -5.49
N LEU A 59 2.54 11.50 -4.60
CA LEU A 59 3.29 11.04 -3.42
C LEU A 59 4.63 10.39 -3.78
N LYS A 60 4.72 9.67 -4.91
CA LYS A 60 5.99 9.09 -5.37
C LYS A 60 7.03 10.14 -5.74
N GLU A 61 6.61 11.28 -6.24
CA GLU A 61 7.52 12.39 -6.55
C GLU A 61 7.97 13.10 -5.27
N GLU A 62 7.07 13.25 -4.29
CA GLU A 62 7.36 13.82 -2.97
C GLU A 62 8.24 12.89 -2.11
N ASN A 63 8.03 11.57 -2.24
CA ASN A 63 8.62 10.54 -1.40
C ASN A 63 9.23 9.43 -2.28
N PRO A 64 10.49 9.60 -2.74
CA PRO A 64 11.10 8.69 -3.70
C PRO A 64 11.19 7.23 -3.26
N PHE A 65 11.22 6.93 -1.95
CA PHE A 65 11.24 5.55 -1.44
C PHE A 65 10.00 4.73 -1.85
N LEU A 66 8.88 5.38 -2.18
CA LEU A 66 7.70 4.70 -2.74
C LEU A 66 7.97 4.13 -4.14
N LYS A 67 9.01 4.59 -4.84
CA LYS A 67 9.39 4.05 -6.16
C LYS A 67 10.08 2.69 -6.06
N ASP A 68 10.60 2.33 -4.88
CA ASP A 68 11.27 1.05 -4.63
C ASP A 68 10.29 -0.12 -4.45
N VAL A 69 9.00 0.19 -4.23
CA VAL A 69 7.93 -0.81 -4.13
C VAL A 69 7.16 -0.90 -5.45
N TYR A 70 6.88 -2.14 -5.86
CA TYR A 70 6.12 -2.41 -7.09
C TYR A 70 4.77 -1.68 -7.09
N SER A 71 4.46 -1.00 -8.19
CA SER A 71 3.29 -0.11 -8.31
C SER A 71 1.96 -0.79 -7.95
N LYS A 72 1.81 -2.08 -8.28
CA LYS A 72 0.61 -2.84 -7.93
C LYS A 72 0.44 -3.01 -6.43
N VAL A 73 1.53 -3.14 -5.67
CA VAL A 73 1.46 -3.27 -4.21
C VAL A 73 0.89 -1.99 -3.60
N LEU A 74 1.36 -0.82 -4.03
CA LEU A 74 0.83 0.48 -3.56
C LEU A 74 -0.65 0.68 -3.94
N GLN A 75 -1.05 0.25 -5.15
CA GLN A 75 -2.47 0.23 -5.55
C GLN A 75 -3.31 -0.69 -4.63
N MET A 76 -2.77 -1.84 -4.24
CA MET A 76 -3.44 -2.75 -3.32
C MET A 76 -3.54 -2.19 -1.90
N VAL A 77 -2.54 -1.43 -1.43
CA VAL A 77 -2.62 -0.71 -0.13
C VAL A 77 -3.82 0.26 -0.14
N ASN A 78 -4.00 1.03 -1.21
CA ASN A 78 -5.16 1.90 -1.37
C ASN A 78 -6.47 1.11 -1.43
N TYR A 79 -6.50 -0.01 -2.16
CA TYR A 79 -7.67 -0.90 -2.18
C TYR A 79 -8.04 -1.40 -0.77
N THR A 80 -7.05 -1.83 0.01
CA THR A 80 -7.23 -2.30 1.39
C THR A 80 -7.72 -1.18 2.31
N LEU A 81 -7.14 0.03 2.21
CA LEU A 81 -7.61 1.21 2.95
C LEU A 81 -9.11 1.44 2.72
N TRP A 82 -9.54 1.46 1.46
CA TRP A 82 -10.94 1.68 1.11
C TRP A 82 -11.86 0.52 1.49
N GLY A 83 -11.36 -0.71 1.45
CA GLY A 83 -12.05 -1.88 2.02
C GLY A 83 -12.34 -1.69 3.51
N ASN A 84 -11.33 -1.24 4.27
CA ASN A 84 -11.46 -1.01 5.71
C ASN A 84 -12.39 0.18 6.03
N ILE A 85 -12.27 1.30 5.31
CA ILE A 85 -13.14 2.46 5.49
C ILE A 85 -14.62 2.07 5.30
N ARG A 86 -14.93 1.29 4.25
CA ARG A 86 -16.30 0.82 3.97
C ARG A 86 -16.83 -0.17 5.01
N ALA A 87 -15.94 -0.93 5.65
CA ALA A 87 -16.35 -1.87 6.69
C ALA A 87 -16.65 -1.16 8.03
N LEU A 88 -16.12 0.05 8.22
CA LEU A 88 -16.28 0.86 9.43
C LEU A 88 -17.41 1.90 9.33
N SER A 89 -17.91 2.17 8.12
CA SER A 89 -19.05 3.05 7.85
C SER A 89 -20.38 2.32 8.01
#